data_AF-A2I5X8-F1
#
_entry.id   AF-A2I5X8-F1
#
_cell.length_a   1.000
_cell.length_b   1.000
_cell.length_c   1.000
_cell.angle_alpha   90.00
_cell.angle_beta   90.00
_cell.angle_gamma   90.00
#
_symmetry.space_group_name_H-M   'P 1'
#
loop_
_entity.id
_entity.type
_entity.pdbx_description
1 polymer ?
#
loop_
_entity_poly.entity_id
_entity_poly.type
_entity_poly.pdbx_seq_one_letter_code
_entity_poly.pdbx_strand_id
1 'polypeptide(L)' 'MGNRDLYKKVEWICDDCANIYRITGMASLCRKDCFFNEDFLWCVRATERSEDMTQLKQWVRILGAGRI' A
#
# COMPACT_ATOMS: atom_id res chain seq x y z
N MET A 1 3.55 5.55 17.22
CA MET A 1 3.47 5.48 15.74
C MET A 1 2.23 6.21 15.31
N GLY A 2 2.37 7.33 14.59
CA GLY A 2 1.21 8.09 14.09
C GLY A 2 0.77 7.60 12.71
N ASN A 3 -0.39 8.08 12.21
CA ASN A 3 -0.87 7.80 10.85
C ASN A 3 0.17 8.13 9.77
N ARG A 4 1.05 9.11 10.01
CA ARG A 4 2.13 9.50 9.10
C ARG A 4 3.23 8.43 8.97
N ASP A 5 3.56 7.73 10.04
CA ASP A 5 4.54 6.62 10.01
C ASP A 5 3.98 5.41 9.27
N LEU A 6 2.69 5.11 9.52
CA LEU A 6 1.98 4.05 8.81
C LEU A 6 1.91 4.33 7.32
N TYR A 7 1.56 5.56 6.93
CA TYR A 7 1.50 5.99 5.53
C TYR A 7 2.83 5.76 4.80
N LYS A 8 3.97 6.15 5.41
CA LYS A 8 5.29 5.94 4.80
C LYS A 8 5.60 4.46 4.58
N LYS A 9 5.22 3.59 5.52
CA LYS A 9 5.44 2.15 5.39
C LYS A 9 4.70 1.56 4.19
N VAL A 10 3.43 1.91 4.00
CA VAL A 10 2.64 1.42 2.87
C VAL A 10 3.03 2.10 1.55
N GLU A 11 3.49 3.35 1.58
CA GLU A 11 4.04 4.05 0.42
C GLU A 11 5.29 3.37 -0.14
N TRP A 12 6.21 2.91 0.72
CA TRP A 12 7.39 2.17 0.26
C TRP A 12 7.06 0.88 -0.48
N ILE A 13 5.96 0.22 -0.13
CA ILE A 13 5.48 -0.97 -0.86
C ILE A 13 5.07 -0.59 -2.28
N CYS A 14 4.40 0.56 -2.43
CA CYS A 14 4.00 1.06 -3.74
C CYS A 14 5.19 1.46 -4.61
N ASP A 15 6.24 2.01 -4.03
CA ASP A 15 7.46 2.38 -4.75
C ASP A 15 8.24 1.13 -5.22
N ASP A 16 8.45 0.16 -4.34
CA ASP A 16 9.11 -1.11 -4.66
C ASP A 16 8.35 -1.89 -5.74
N CYS A 17 7.02 -1.96 -5.60
CA CYS A 17 6.12 -2.52 -6.58
C CYS A 17 6.21 -1.84 -7.96
N ALA A 18 6.30 -0.50 -8.00
CA ALA A 18 6.45 0.22 -9.25
C ALA A 18 7.77 -0.12 -9.96
N ASN A 19 8.84 -0.35 -9.19
CA ASN A 19 10.13 -0.82 -9.72
C ASN A 19 10.05 -2.26 -10.25
N ILE A 20 9.32 -3.16 -9.57
CA ILE A 20 9.12 -4.56 -10.00
C ILE A 20 8.33 -4.62 -11.32
N TYR A 21 7.17 -3.95 -11.37
CA TYR A 21 6.33 -3.98 -12.57
C TYR A 21 6.88 -3.13 -13.72
N ARG A 22 7.76 -2.15 -13.43
CA ARG A 22 8.28 -1.16 -14.39
C ARG A 22 7.17 -0.40 -15.12
N ILE A 23 6.03 -0.20 -14.45
CA ILE A 23 4.87 0.52 -14.96
C ILE A 23 4.89 1.96 -14.46
N THR A 24 4.97 2.91 -15.39
CA THR A 24 4.85 4.34 -15.08
C THR A 24 3.50 4.63 -14.43
N GLY A 25 3.51 5.22 -13.23
CA GLY A 25 2.30 5.57 -12.50
C GLY A 25 1.76 4.47 -11.57
N MET A 26 2.39 3.29 -11.50
CA MET A 26 1.97 2.22 -10.57
C MET A 26 1.98 2.67 -9.11
N ALA A 27 3.01 3.42 -8.69
CA ALA A 27 3.07 3.98 -7.34
C ALA A 27 1.89 4.94 -7.04
N SER A 28 1.37 5.65 -8.05
CA SER A 28 0.21 6.51 -7.90
C SER A 28 -1.10 5.71 -7.83
N LEU A 29 -1.23 4.66 -8.64
CA LEU A 29 -2.38 3.73 -8.59
C LEU A 29 -2.43 3.00 -7.24
N CYS A 30 -1.30 2.48 -6.78
CA CYS A 30 -1.18 1.80 -5.49
C CYS A 30 -1.56 2.70 -4.30
N ARG A 31 -1.19 3.99 -4.33
CA ARG A 31 -1.55 4.97 -3.29
C ARG A 31 -3.00 5.48 -3.37
N LYS A 32 -3.73 5.17 -4.46
CA LYS A 32 -5.09 5.63 -4.68
C LYS A 32 -6.02 5.18 -3.56
N ASP A 33 -7.07 5.96 -3.28
CA ASP A 33 -8.09 5.61 -2.29
C ASP A 33 -7.50 5.28 -0.89
N CYS A 34 -6.40 5.92 -0.49
CA CYS A 34 -5.66 5.62 0.74
C CYS A 34 -5.24 4.14 0.83
N PHE A 35 -4.68 3.60 -0.27
CA PHE A 35 -4.27 2.19 -0.39
C PHE A 35 -5.43 1.18 -0.35
N PHE A 36 -6.68 1.66 -0.37
CA PHE A 36 -7.88 0.83 -0.41
C PHE A 36 -8.28 0.51 -1.86
N ASN A 37 -7.41 -0.19 -2.57
CA ASN A 37 -7.61 -0.60 -3.96
C ASN A 37 -6.95 -1.97 -4.20
N GLU A 38 -7.27 -2.59 -5.33
CA GLU A 38 -6.69 -3.88 -5.68
C GLU A 38 -5.21 -3.78 -6.05
N ASP A 39 -4.75 -2.66 -6.64
CA ASP A 39 -3.35 -2.42 -7.01
C ASP A 39 -2.41 -2.53 -5.81
N PHE A 40 -2.82 -2.05 -4.63
CA PHE A 40 -2.09 -2.22 -3.39
C PHE A 40 -1.94 -3.71 -3.02
N LEU A 41 -2.99 -4.52 -3.17
CA LEU A 41 -2.92 -5.96 -2.90
C LEU A 41 -1.98 -6.68 -3.87
N TRP A 42 -1.99 -6.29 -5.14
CA TRP A 42 -1.03 -6.78 -6.13
C TRP A 42 0.40 -6.42 -5.74
N CYS A 43 0.64 -5.18 -5.30
CA CYS A 43 1.94 -4.73 -4.83
C CYS A 43 2.44 -5.49 -3.59
N VAL A 44 1.58 -5.73 -2.59
CA VAL A 44 1.96 -6.52 -1.42
C VAL A 44 2.37 -7.95 -1.82
N ARG A 45 1.70 -8.55 -2.81
CA ARG A 45 2.09 -9.87 -3.33
C ARG A 45 3.38 -9.82 -4.13
N ALA A 46 3.56 -8.80 -4.98
CA ALA A 46 4.74 -8.65 -5.83
C ALA A 46 6.03 -8.42 -5.02
N THR A 47 5.93 -7.68 -3.92
CA THR A 47 7.04 -7.42 -2.98
C THR A 47 7.33 -8.59 -2.02
N GLU A 48 6.73 -9.76 -2.26
CA GLU A 48 6.80 -10.96 -1.41
C GLU A 48 6.37 -10.75 0.06
N ARG A 49 5.69 -9.64 0.38
CA ARG A 49 5.20 -9.30 1.73
C ARG A 49 3.85 -9.94 2.06
N SER A 50 3.58 -11.10 1.46
CA SER A 50 2.29 -11.79 1.56
C SER A 50 1.98 -12.24 3.00
N GLU A 51 3.01 -12.54 3.78
CA GLU A 51 2.93 -12.86 5.21
C GLU A 51 2.41 -11.69 6.07
N ASP A 52 2.77 -10.45 5.68
CA ASP A 52 2.38 -9.21 6.35
C ASP A 52 0.99 -8.70 5.90
N MET A 53 0.34 -9.38 4.96
CA MET A 53 -0.91 -8.94 4.33
C MET A 53 -2.01 -8.59 5.36
N THR A 54 -2.13 -9.37 6.44
CA THR A 54 -3.12 -9.12 7.49
C THR A 54 -2.83 -7.82 8.24
N GLN A 55 -1.56 -7.58 8.59
CA GLN A 55 -1.12 -6.37 9.27
C GLN A 55 -1.27 -5.14 8.37
N LEU A 56 -0.86 -5.27 7.11
CA LEU A 56 -0.98 -4.19 6.11
C LEU A 56 -2.44 -3.82 5.85
N LYS A 57 -3.35 -4.80 5.73
CA LYS A 57 -4.80 -4.54 5.62
C LYS A 57 -5.34 -3.79 6.83
N GLN A 58 -4.88 -4.09 8.04
CA GLN A 58 -5.26 -3.36 9.23
C GLN A 58 -4.77 -1.91 9.19
N TRP A 59 -3.55 -1.67 8.73
CA TRP A 59 -3.01 -0.31 8.57
C TRP A 59 -3.77 0.50 7.54
N VAL A 60 -4.07 -0.09 6.37
CA VAL A 60 -4.90 0.55 5.34
C VAL A 60 -6.29 0.90 5.88
N ARG A 61 -6.90 0.02 6.68
CA ARG A 61 -8.17 0.32 7.36
C ARG A 61 -8.07 1.51 8.31
N ILE A 62 -6.99 1.61 9.10
CA ILE A 62 -6.76 2.74 10.01
C ILE A 62 -6.56 4.04 9.23
N LEU A 63 -5.78 4.00 8.15
CA LEU A 63 -5.55 5.16 7.28
C LEU A 63 -6.84 5.60 6.56
N GLY A 64 -7.69 4.66 6.18
CA GLY A 64 -8.99 4.91 5.55
C GLY A 64 -10.14 5.19 6.52
N ALA A 65 -9.96 5.01 7.84
CA ALA A 65 -11.01 5.16 8.84
C ALA A 65 -11.56 6.59 8.95
N GLY A 66 -10.82 7.60 8.48
CA GLY A 66 -11.29 8.99 8.41
C GLY A 66 -12.15 9.32 7.19
N ARG A 67 -12.60 8.31 6.43
CA ARG A 67 -13.35 8.46 5.17
C ARG A 67 -14.86 8.21 5.31
N ILE A 68 -15.39 8.38 6.53
CA ILE A 68 -16.83 8.42 6.85
C ILE A 68 -17.29 9.87 6.94
#